data_AF-A6VI93-F1
#
_entry.id   AF-A6VI93-F1
#
_cell.length_a   1.000
_cell.length_b   1.000
_cell.length_c   1.000
_cell.angle_alpha   90.00
_cell.angle_beta   90.00
_cell.angle_gamma   90.00
#
_symmetry.space_group_name_H-M   'P 1'
#
loop_
_entity.id
_entity.type
_entity.pdbx_description
1 polymer ?
#
loop_
_entity_poly.entity_id
_entity_poly.type
_entity_poly.pdbx_seq_one_letter_code
_entity_poly.pdbx_strand_id
1 'polypeptide(L)'
;MSYDDEEFNKIFTKGKFLKNIIFNLFKPHKNPEFLGETKSPELEECICCGLCVDVCPTNAISVFKFRDTICEHCGACLNACPVEAIEKNRFSVDPEKCIKCGYCSIVCTIPILKNEMPVSKVPEVTKECNNCKLCIQKCPKKAISFENGKILINPEKCNLCLKCVEFCPLNALLSPEDALKSKIIKVDLNSCIFCKDCEEVCPVRK
;
A
#
# COMPACT_ATOMS: atom_id res chain seq x y z
N MET A 1 1.55 -21.34 -38.56
CA MET A 1 2.71 -20.80 -39.29
C MET A 1 3.73 -20.40 -38.25
N SER A 2 4.81 -21.18 -38.13
CA SER A 2 5.93 -20.92 -37.23
C SER A 2 6.73 -19.73 -37.78
N TYR A 3 6.71 -18.61 -37.06
CA TYR A 3 7.60 -17.49 -37.34
C TYR A 3 8.97 -17.81 -36.75
N ASP A 4 10.00 -17.69 -37.58
CA ASP A 4 11.39 -18.02 -37.26
C ASP A 4 11.95 -17.11 -36.16
N ASP A 5 12.38 -17.73 -35.06
CA ASP A 5 12.90 -17.08 -33.85
C ASP A 5 14.20 -16.28 -34.11
N GLU A 6 14.92 -16.53 -35.21
CA GLU A 6 16.21 -15.90 -35.49
C GLU A 6 16.11 -14.44 -35.97
N GLU A 7 15.07 -14.10 -36.74
CA GLU A 7 14.89 -12.73 -37.25
C GLU A 7 14.35 -11.80 -36.16
N PHE A 8 13.49 -12.34 -35.29
CA PHE A 8 12.97 -11.65 -34.11
C PHE A 8 14.10 -11.28 -33.13
N ASN A 9 15.07 -12.18 -32.90
CA ASN A 9 16.15 -11.94 -31.95
C ASN A 9 17.17 -10.86 -32.38
N LYS A 10 17.32 -10.56 -33.68
CA LYS A 10 18.24 -9.53 -34.18
C LYS A 10 17.82 -8.10 -33.82
N ILE A 11 16.51 -7.83 -33.70
CA ILE A 11 15.97 -6.51 -33.37
C ILE A 11 16.16 -6.17 -31.87
N PHE A 12 16.30 -7.17 -31.00
CA PHE A 12 16.16 -7.04 -29.54
C PHE A 12 17.47 -6.82 -28.76
N THR A 13 18.58 -6.55 -29.44
CA THR A 13 19.90 -6.41 -28.79
C THR A 13 20.21 -4.99 -28.29
N LYS A 14 19.34 -4.01 -28.52
CA LYS A 14 19.55 -2.62 -28.05
C LYS A 14 18.36 -2.08 -27.25
N GLY A 15 18.39 -2.33 -25.94
CA GLY A 15 17.60 -1.59 -24.95
C GLY A 15 16.73 -2.45 -24.03
N LYS A 16 17.11 -2.53 -22.74
CA LYS A 16 16.33 -3.20 -21.67
C LYS A 16 14.88 -2.70 -21.58
N PHE A 17 14.62 -1.45 -21.96
CA PHE A 17 13.30 -0.82 -21.87
C PHE A 17 12.33 -1.28 -22.96
N LEU A 18 12.78 -1.39 -24.23
CA LEU A 18 11.95 -1.89 -25.34
C LEU A 18 11.61 -3.37 -25.17
N LYS A 19 12.54 -4.15 -24.59
CA LYS A 19 12.33 -5.58 -24.27
C LYS A 19 11.11 -5.79 -23.36
N ASN A 20 10.98 -5.01 -22.29
CA ASN A 20 9.84 -5.16 -21.36
C ASN A 20 8.51 -4.74 -21.99
N ILE A 21 8.49 -3.70 -22.82
CA ILE A 21 7.27 -3.24 -23.51
C ILE A 21 6.78 -4.33 -24.48
N ILE A 22 7.68 -4.89 -25.29
CA ILE A 22 7.30 -5.91 -26.27
C ILE A 22 6.98 -7.24 -25.58
N PHE A 23 7.71 -7.62 -24.53
CA PHE A 23 7.42 -8.83 -23.75
C PHE A 23 6.05 -8.76 -23.05
N ASN A 24 5.64 -7.58 -22.57
CA ASN A 24 4.30 -7.37 -21.99
C ASN A 24 3.19 -7.32 -23.06
N LEU A 25 3.48 -6.90 -24.30
CA LEU A 25 2.49 -6.85 -25.39
C LEU A 25 2.16 -8.23 -25.98
N PHE A 26 3.04 -9.22 -25.87
CA PHE A 26 2.90 -10.53 -26.53
C PHE A 26 2.86 -11.73 -25.59
N LYS A 27 2.85 -11.55 -24.27
CA LYS A 27 2.70 -12.68 -23.34
C LYS A 27 1.23 -13.12 -23.35
N PRO A 28 0.89 -14.35 -23.77
CA PRO A 28 -0.47 -14.85 -23.64
C PRO A 28 -0.78 -15.00 -22.15
N HIS A 29 -1.75 -14.25 -21.65
CA HIS A 29 -2.27 -14.46 -20.29
C HIS A 29 -2.83 -15.87 -20.24
N LYS A 30 -2.14 -16.75 -19.51
CA LYS A 30 -2.55 -18.14 -19.40
C LYS A 30 -3.85 -18.16 -18.60
N ASN A 31 -4.89 -18.67 -19.26
CA ASN A 31 -6.14 -19.16 -18.71
C ASN A 31 -7.34 -18.18 -18.71
N PRO A 32 -8.06 -18.06 -19.84
CA PRO A 32 -9.30 -17.28 -19.95
C PRO A 32 -10.51 -17.92 -19.21
N GLU A 33 -10.35 -19.08 -18.56
CA GLU A 33 -11.45 -19.83 -17.95
C GLU A 33 -11.66 -19.57 -16.45
N PHE A 34 -10.81 -18.76 -15.80
CA PHE A 34 -10.92 -18.53 -14.35
C PHE A 34 -11.66 -17.24 -13.99
N LEU A 35 -12.97 -17.35 -13.77
CA LEU A 35 -13.83 -16.40 -13.05
C LEU A 35 -13.54 -16.45 -11.54
N GLY A 36 -12.28 -16.25 -11.14
CA GLY A 36 -11.88 -16.25 -9.73
C GLY A 36 -11.97 -14.86 -9.08
N GLU A 37 -11.99 -14.80 -7.75
CA GLU A 37 -11.78 -13.56 -7.01
C GLU A 37 -10.28 -13.33 -6.75
N THR A 38 -9.75 -12.18 -7.13
CA THR A 38 -8.42 -11.73 -6.67
C THR A 38 -8.56 -11.14 -5.29
N LYS A 39 -7.88 -11.72 -4.29
CA LYS A 39 -7.83 -11.15 -2.94
C LYS A 39 -6.68 -10.16 -2.81
N SER A 40 -6.89 -9.10 -2.04
CA SER A 40 -5.80 -8.22 -1.65
C SER A 40 -4.69 -9.03 -0.94
N PRO A 41 -3.41 -8.71 -1.18
CA PRO A 41 -2.30 -9.34 -0.50
C PRO A 41 -2.32 -9.05 1.01
N GLU A 42 -2.01 -10.07 1.81
CA GLU A 42 -1.91 -9.95 3.26
C GLU A 42 -0.64 -9.17 3.62
N LEU A 43 -0.81 -8.07 4.36
CA LEU A 43 0.28 -7.12 4.57
C LEU A 43 1.34 -7.55 5.59
N GLU A 44 1.01 -8.53 6.42
CA GLU A 44 1.96 -9.10 7.38
C GLU A 44 3.18 -9.67 6.63
N GLU A 45 2.92 -10.45 5.59
CA GLU A 45 3.94 -11.09 4.76
C GLU A 45 4.38 -10.24 3.56
N CYS A 46 3.56 -9.28 3.12
CA CYS A 46 3.93 -8.40 2.01
C CYS A 46 5.22 -7.61 2.31
N ILE A 47 6.25 -7.86 1.49
CA ILE A 47 7.54 -7.16 1.52
C ILE A 47 7.58 -5.92 0.60
N CYS A 48 6.43 -5.51 0.06
CA CYS A 48 6.30 -4.32 -0.79
C CYS A 48 7.28 -4.25 -1.99
N CYS A 49 7.73 -5.41 -2.50
CA CYS A 49 8.72 -5.49 -3.59
C CYS A 49 8.25 -4.87 -4.91
N GLY A 50 6.94 -4.78 -5.13
CA GLY A 50 6.34 -4.16 -6.31
C GLY A 50 6.26 -5.05 -7.55
N LEU A 51 6.69 -6.32 -7.49
CA LEU A 51 6.60 -7.25 -8.62
C LEU A 51 5.18 -7.40 -9.17
N CYS A 52 4.18 -7.39 -8.28
CA CYS A 52 2.76 -7.44 -8.67
C CYS A 52 2.32 -6.23 -9.51
N VAL A 53 2.91 -5.05 -9.29
CA VAL A 53 2.66 -3.84 -10.10
C VAL A 53 3.32 -4.00 -11.46
N ASP A 54 4.57 -4.47 -11.47
CA ASP A 54 5.38 -4.57 -12.69
C ASP A 54 4.80 -5.57 -13.71
N VAL A 55 4.08 -6.60 -13.24
CA VAL A 55 3.41 -7.59 -14.11
C VAL A 55 1.93 -7.32 -14.35
N CYS A 56 1.31 -6.31 -13.72
CA CYS A 56 -0.13 -6.08 -13.85
C CYS A 56 -0.45 -5.47 -15.23
N PRO A 57 -1.14 -6.19 -16.14
CA PRO A 57 -1.37 -5.72 -17.51
C PRO A 57 -2.32 -4.52 -17.58
N THR A 58 -3.18 -4.34 -16.59
CA THR A 58 -4.17 -3.26 -16.54
C THR A 58 -3.80 -2.14 -15.59
N ASN A 59 -2.62 -2.19 -14.98
CA ASN A 59 -2.19 -1.25 -13.93
C ASN A 59 -3.20 -1.16 -12.76
N ALA A 60 -3.97 -2.22 -12.51
CA ALA A 60 -4.97 -2.26 -11.45
C ALA A 60 -4.35 -2.26 -10.04
N ILE A 61 -3.06 -2.50 -9.92
CA ILE A 61 -2.37 -2.62 -8.63
C ILE A 61 -1.47 -1.41 -8.43
N SER A 62 -1.65 -0.70 -7.32
CA SER A 62 -0.69 0.27 -6.81
C SER A 62 -0.15 -0.19 -5.47
N VAL A 63 1.17 -0.09 -5.33
CA VAL A 63 1.87 -0.39 -4.08
C VAL A 63 2.64 0.85 -3.70
N PHE A 64 2.40 1.34 -2.50
CA PHE A 64 3.35 2.23 -1.86
C PHE A 64 4.60 1.40 -1.59
N LYS A 65 5.59 1.54 -2.48
CA LYS A 65 6.87 0.84 -2.36
C LYS A 65 7.58 1.38 -1.12
N PHE A 66 7.32 0.76 0.03
CA PHE A 66 8.30 0.76 1.11
C PHE A 66 9.50 0.00 0.54
N ARG A 67 10.60 0.71 0.30
CA ARG A 67 11.86 0.00 0.20
C ARG A 67 12.07 -0.63 1.57
N ASP A 68 12.22 -1.95 1.60
CA ASP A 68 12.82 -2.59 2.76
C ASP A 68 14.07 -1.80 3.12
N THR A 69 14.08 -1.24 4.32
CA THR A 69 15.25 -0.61 4.89
C THR A 69 16.24 -1.72 5.19
N ILE A 70 17.09 -2.08 4.21
CA ILE A 70 18.50 -2.18 4.56
C ILE A 70 18.93 -0.71 4.72
N CYS A 71 18.84 -0.17 5.93
CA CYS A 71 19.61 1.01 6.25
C CYS A 71 21.07 0.64 5.98
N GLU A 72 21.62 1.05 4.84
CA GLU A 72 23.01 0.76 4.45
C GLU A 72 24.01 1.56 5.31
N HIS A 73 23.52 2.26 6.34
CA HIS A 73 24.29 3.14 7.18
C HIS A 73 25.02 4.24 6.38
N CYS A 74 24.38 4.81 5.35
CA CYS A 74 24.95 5.90 4.55
C CYS A 74 25.18 7.21 5.35
N GLY A 75 24.42 7.43 6.41
CA GLY A 75 24.59 8.57 7.32
C GLY A 75 24.02 9.91 6.85
N ALA A 76 23.26 9.92 5.76
CA ALA A 76 22.60 11.13 5.28
C ALA A 76 21.75 11.83 6.36
N CYS A 77 20.92 11.06 7.09
CA CYS A 77 20.07 11.59 8.16
C CYS A 77 20.87 12.17 9.33
N LEU A 78 21.95 11.51 9.75
CA LEU A 78 22.85 11.98 10.80
C LEU A 78 23.47 13.32 10.43
N ASN A 79 24.02 13.42 9.22
CA ASN A 79 24.70 14.62 8.74
C ASN A 79 23.73 15.80 8.53
N ALA A 80 22.48 15.52 8.20
CA ALA A 80 21.46 16.54 7.99
C ALA A 80 20.80 17.03 9.30
N CYS A 81 21.01 16.36 10.43
CA CYS A 81 20.35 16.71 11.69
C CYS A 81 21.05 17.92 12.35
N PRO A 82 20.42 19.11 12.41
CA PRO A 82 21.06 20.31 12.93
C PRO A 82 21.20 20.32 14.46
N VAL A 83 20.53 19.39 15.14
CA VAL A 83 20.45 19.28 16.61
C VAL A 83 21.01 17.97 17.13
N GLU A 84 21.67 17.18 16.27
CA GLU A 84 22.32 15.92 16.64
C GLU A 84 21.42 14.94 17.40
N ALA A 85 20.13 14.94 17.08
CA ALA A 85 19.12 14.12 17.76
C ALA A 85 19.10 12.65 17.26
N ILE A 86 20.01 12.23 16.39
CA ILE A 86 20.00 10.90 15.75
C ILE A 86 21.22 10.10 16.18
N GLU A 87 21.01 8.92 16.75
CA GLU A 87 22.10 8.04 17.19
C GLU A 87 22.73 7.24 16.04
N LYS A 88 23.95 6.68 16.27
CA LYS A 88 24.69 5.88 15.29
C LYS A 88 23.97 4.61 14.83
N ASN A 89 23.04 4.07 15.64
CA ASN A 89 22.18 2.94 15.27
C ASN A 89 20.91 3.35 14.49
N ARG A 90 20.78 4.64 14.15
CA ARG A 90 19.97 5.25 13.06
C ARG A 90 18.48 4.89 12.93
N PHE A 91 17.89 4.32 13.98
CA PHE A 91 16.43 4.24 14.16
C PHE A 91 15.95 4.95 15.43
N SER A 92 16.86 5.50 16.22
CA SER A 92 16.53 6.19 17.47
C SER A 92 16.71 7.69 17.28
N VAL A 93 15.60 8.42 17.38
CA VAL A 93 15.59 9.89 17.46
C VAL A 93 15.36 10.27 18.92
N ASP A 94 16.29 11.02 19.51
CA ASP A 94 16.15 11.58 20.84
C ASP A 94 14.97 12.57 20.86
N PRO A 95 13.87 12.26 21.57
CA PRO A 95 12.67 13.09 21.57
C PRO A 95 12.86 14.42 22.30
N GLU A 96 13.84 14.53 23.20
CA GLU A 96 14.12 15.77 23.94
C GLU A 96 14.90 16.77 23.09
N LYS A 97 15.73 16.28 22.17
CA LYS A 97 16.51 17.12 21.23
C LYS A 97 15.76 17.42 19.93
N CYS A 98 14.84 16.55 19.53
CA CYS A 98 14.19 16.64 18.23
C CYS A 98 13.26 17.86 18.11
N ILE A 99 13.61 18.77 17.21
CA ILE A 99 12.80 19.96 16.88
C ILE A 99 11.79 19.74 15.74
N LYS A 100 11.65 18.50 15.25
CA LYS A 100 10.69 18.10 14.20
C LYS A 100 10.84 18.87 12.87
N CYS A 101 12.06 19.21 12.47
CA CYS A 101 12.33 19.95 11.22
C CYS A 101 12.15 19.14 9.92
N GLY A 102 12.19 17.80 10.00
CA GLY A 102 11.93 16.91 8.85
C GLY A 102 13.10 16.71 7.88
N TYR A 103 14.29 17.29 8.11
CA TYR A 103 15.43 17.13 7.21
C TYR A 103 15.89 15.70 7.02
N CYS A 104 15.88 14.89 8.08
CA CYS A 104 16.20 13.46 7.98
C CYS A 104 15.29 12.73 7.00
N SER A 105 14.00 13.07 6.94
CA SER A 105 13.02 12.48 6.02
C SER A 105 13.21 12.94 4.57
N ILE A 106 13.70 14.15 4.36
CA ILE A 106 13.99 14.68 3.02
C ILE A 106 15.25 14.03 2.43
N VAL A 107 16.28 13.85 3.25
CA VAL A 107 17.57 13.29 2.79
C VAL A 107 17.59 11.76 2.78
N CYS A 108 16.69 11.11 3.52
CA CYS A 108 16.63 9.66 3.56
C CYS A 108 15.93 9.14 2.31
N THR A 109 16.69 8.46 1.45
CA THR A 109 16.14 7.79 0.27
C THR A 109 15.37 6.53 0.65
N ILE A 110 15.48 6.05 1.90
CA ILE A 110 14.71 4.90 2.36
C ILE A 110 13.45 5.37 3.11
N PRO A 111 12.24 4.93 2.71
CA PRO A 111 11.02 5.24 3.44
C PRO A 111 11.07 4.63 4.85
N ILE A 112 10.65 5.42 5.84
CA ILE A 112 10.61 5.04 7.26
C ILE A 112 9.57 3.92 7.52
N LEU A 113 10.08 2.81 8.06
CA LEU A 113 9.54 1.84 9.03
C LEU A 113 8.06 1.44 8.97
N LYS A 114 7.83 0.17 8.57
CA LYS A 114 6.60 -0.62 8.75
C LYS A 114 6.06 -0.61 10.20
N ASN A 115 6.91 -0.27 11.20
CA ASN A 115 6.58 -0.29 12.63
C ASN A 115 6.38 1.08 13.30
N GLU A 116 6.59 2.20 12.60
CA GLU A 116 6.37 3.56 13.16
C GLU A 116 5.19 4.29 12.54
N MET A 117 4.46 3.66 11.61
CA MET A 117 3.27 4.28 11.06
C MET A 117 2.21 4.42 12.16
N PRO A 118 1.78 5.66 12.48
CA PRO A 118 0.73 5.86 13.45
C PRO A 118 -0.55 5.20 12.94
N VAL A 119 -0.91 4.08 13.55
CA VAL A 119 -2.19 3.43 13.29
C VAL A 119 -3.28 4.26 13.94
N SER A 120 -4.36 4.51 13.19
CA SER A 120 -5.50 5.27 13.72
C SER A 120 -6.08 4.57 14.95
N LYS A 121 -6.45 5.33 15.98
CA LYS A 121 -7.12 4.78 17.17
C LYS A 121 -8.61 4.50 16.93
N VAL A 122 -9.13 4.88 15.77
CA VAL A 122 -10.54 4.73 15.37
C VAL A 122 -10.63 4.28 13.90
N PRO A 123 -11.75 3.68 13.48
CA PRO A 123 -12.00 3.40 12.07
C PRO A 123 -11.91 4.68 11.21
N GLU A 124 -11.39 4.54 9.99
CA GLU A 124 -11.27 5.64 9.05
C GLU A 124 -12.52 5.72 8.17
N VAL A 125 -13.09 6.91 8.02
CA VAL A 125 -14.23 7.16 7.12
C VAL A 125 -13.70 7.56 5.75
N THR A 126 -14.01 6.79 4.73
CA THR A 126 -13.53 7.03 3.37
C THR A 126 -14.45 7.97 2.58
N LYS A 127 -14.02 8.36 1.38
CA LYS A 127 -14.79 9.23 0.48
C LYS A 127 -16.05 8.57 -0.10
N GLU A 128 -16.11 7.25 -0.05
CA GLU A 128 -17.26 6.44 -0.47
C GLU A 128 -18.45 6.59 0.51
N CYS A 129 -18.24 7.20 1.67
CA CYS A 129 -19.29 7.46 2.64
C CYS A 129 -20.30 8.48 2.10
N ASN A 130 -21.57 8.08 1.99
CA ASN A 130 -22.67 8.95 1.58
C ASN A 130 -23.40 9.62 2.75
N ASN A 131 -22.85 9.55 3.97
CA ASN A 131 -23.43 10.13 5.18
C ASN A 131 -24.84 9.61 5.55
N CYS A 132 -25.15 8.32 5.30
CA CYS A 132 -26.45 7.72 5.68
C CYS A 132 -26.73 7.66 7.19
N LYS A 133 -25.73 7.92 8.04
CA LYS A 133 -25.81 7.95 9.52
C LYS A 133 -26.18 6.62 10.19
N LEU A 134 -26.28 5.52 9.45
CA LEU A 134 -26.52 4.17 10.01
C LEU A 134 -25.49 3.85 11.11
N CYS A 135 -24.24 4.30 10.93
CA CYS A 135 -23.18 4.03 11.89
C CYS A 135 -23.35 4.71 13.24
N ILE A 136 -23.96 5.88 13.26
CA ILE A 136 -24.30 6.60 14.49
C ILE A 136 -25.33 5.78 15.29
N GLN A 137 -26.36 5.25 14.62
CA GLN A 137 -27.44 4.50 15.26
C GLN A 137 -26.97 3.17 15.86
N LYS A 138 -26.03 2.50 15.18
CA LYS A 138 -25.57 1.15 15.54
C LYS A 138 -24.35 1.14 16.47
N CYS A 139 -23.71 2.29 16.71
CA CYS A 139 -22.53 2.35 17.59
C CYS A 139 -22.92 2.15 19.07
N PRO A 140 -22.53 1.05 19.73
CA PRO A 140 -22.91 0.78 21.12
C PRO A 140 -22.27 1.75 22.12
N LYS A 141 -21.13 2.36 21.75
CA LYS A 141 -20.41 3.33 22.58
C LYS A 141 -20.84 4.78 22.34
N LYS A 142 -21.76 5.04 21.40
CA LYS A 142 -22.16 6.39 20.98
C LYS A 142 -20.95 7.29 20.69
N ALA A 143 -19.93 6.71 20.05
CA ALA A 143 -18.66 7.37 19.76
C ALA A 143 -18.66 8.13 18.43
N ILE A 144 -19.73 8.03 17.63
CA ILE A 144 -19.80 8.55 16.26
C ILE A 144 -20.76 9.75 16.21
N SER A 145 -20.34 10.86 15.62
CA SER A 145 -21.13 12.08 15.41
C SER A 145 -21.16 12.49 13.93
N PHE A 146 -22.06 13.42 13.59
CA PHE A 146 -22.13 14.04 12.27
C PHE A 146 -21.97 15.55 12.42
N GLU A 147 -20.86 16.07 11.92
CA GLU A 147 -20.48 17.48 12.08
C GLU A 147 -19.88 17.97 10.75
N ASN A 148 -20.25 19.18 10.32
CA ASN A 148 -19.73 19.80 9.10
C ASN A 148 -19.82 18.91 7.84
N GLY A 149 -20.92 18.16 7.72
CA GLY A 149 -21.15 17.28 6.57
C GLY A 149 -20.34 15.97 6.59
N LYS A 150 -19.66 15.64 7.69
CA LYS A 150 -18.80 14.47 7.81
C LYS A 150 -19.15 13.64 9.04
N ILE A 151 -18.93 12.34 8.93
CA ILE A 151 -18.96 11.42 10.07
C ILE A 151 -17.63 11.55 10.82
N LEU A 152 -17.69 11.79 12.13
CA LEU A 152 -16.54 11.87 13.02
C LEU A 152 -16.62 10.78 14.08
N ILE A 153 -15.49 10.20 14.46
CA ILE A 153 -15.41 9.16 15.50
C ILE A 153 -14.51 9.66 16.63
N ASN A 154 -15.06 9.71 17.84
CA ASN A 154 -14.35 10.14 19.03
C ASN A 154 -13.42 9.02 19.53
N PRO A 155 -12.09 9.23 19.55
CA PRO A 155 -11.11 8.21 19.95
C PRO A 155 -11.16 7.83 21.44
N GLU A 156 -11.62 8.72 22.31
CA GLU A 156 -11.74 8.45 23.75
C GLU A 156 -12.94 7.56 24.09
N LYS A 157 -13.98 7.58 23.23
CA LYS A 157 -15.19 6.77 23.41
C LYS A 157 -15.15 5.46 22.63
N CYS A 158 -14.45 5.44 21.51
CA CYS A 158 -14.35 4.28 20.64
C CYS A 158 -13.49 3.21 21.30
N ASN A 159 -14.00 1.99 21.39
CA ASN A 159 -13.25 0.83 21.89
C ASN A 159 -12.86 -0.15 20.78
N LEU A 160 -12.88 0.31 19.51
CA LEU A 160 -12.55 -0.51 18.33
C LEU A 160 -13.32 -1.84 18.22
N CYS A 161 -14.59 -1.88 18.60
CA CYS A 161 -15.42 -3.09 18.40
C CYS A 161 -15.78 -3.38 16.93
N LEU A 162 -15.36 -2.53 15.98
CA LEU A 162 -15.50 -2.63 14.52
C LEU A 162 -16.91 -2.86 13.94
N LYS A 163 -17.97 -2.91 14.75
CA LYS A 163 -19.36 -3.02 14.25
C LYS A 163 -19.67 -2.03 13.14
N CYS A 164 -19.17 -0.78 13.22
CA CYS A 164 -19.39 0.23 12.19
C CYS A 164 -18.74 -0.05 10.84
N VAL A 165 -17.66 -0.83 10.83
CA VAL A 165 -17.07 -1.37 9.61
C VAL A 165 -17.99 -2.46 9.06
N GLU A 166 -18.38 -3.43 9.89
CA GLU A 166 -19.16 -4.61 9.49
C GLU A 166 -20.52 -4.30 8.87
N PHE A 167 -21.33 -3.41 9.46
CA PHE A 167 -22.68 -3.15 8.93
C PHE A 167 -22.71 -2.08 7.83
N CYS A 168 -21.58 -1.46 7.46
CA CYS A 168 -21.57 -0.39 6.47
C CYS A 168 -21.84 -0.98 5.07
N PRO A 169 -23.02 -0.73 4.46
CA PRO A 169 -23.35 -1.34 3.17
C PRO A 169 -22.51 -0.79 2.01
N LEU A 170 -21.78 0.30 2.24
CA LEU A 170 -20.92 0.94 1.25
C LEU A 170 -19.44 0.59 1.43
N ASN A 171 -19.08 -0.21 2.45
CA ASN A 171 -17.69 -0.46 2.83
C ASN A 171 -16.87 0.83 3.02
N ALA A 172 -17.54 1.91 3.46
CA ALA A 172 -16.95 3.25 3.57
C ALA A 172 -16.33 3.56 4.93
N LEU A 173 -16.33 2.57 5.84
CA LEU A 173 -15.59 2.61 7.10
C LEU A 173 -14.57 1.49 7.07
N LEU A 174 -13.30 1.82 7.28
CA LEU A 174 -12.20 0.87 7.33
C LEU A 174 -11.71 0.71 8.76
N SER A 175 -11.40 -0.51 9.18
CA SER A 175 -10.65 -0.71 10.42
C SER A 175 -9.31 0.04 10.33
N PRO A 176 -8.67 0.43 11.45
CA PRO A 176 -7.36 1.07 11.38
C PRO A 176 -6.33 0.26 10.60
N GLU A 177 -6.41 -1.07 10.70
CA GLU A 177 -5.59 -1.99 9.95
C GLU A 177 -5.91 -1.90 8.46
N ASP A 178 -7.17 -2.04 8.03
CA ASP A 178 -7.56 -1.98 6.61
C ASP A 178 -7.30 -0.58 6.00
N ALA A 179 -7.48 0.47 6.79
CA ALA A 179 -7.15 1.84 6.39
C ALA A 179 -5.65 1.97 6.13
N LEU A 180 -4.82 1.41 7.01
CA LEU A 180 -3.39 1.28 6.76
C LEU A 180 -3.14 0.44 5.51
N LYS A 181 -3.80 -0.73 5.36
CA LYS A 181 -3.57 -1.62 4.23
C LYS A 181 -3.84 -0.94 2.89
N SER A 182 -4.96 -0.22 2.80
CA SER A 182 -5.37 0.53 1.60
C SER A 182 -4.38 1.63 1.18
N LYS A 183 -3.55 2.13 2.10
CA LYS A 183 -2.49 3.11 1.84
C LYS A 183 -1.21 2.45 1.35
N ILE A 184 -0.97 1.19 1.73
CA ILE A 184 0.23 0.42 1.38
C ILE A 184 0.05 -0.31 0.05
N ILE A 185 -1.07 -0.97 -0.14
CA ILE A 185 -1.38 -1.73 -1.35
C ILE A 185 -2.85 -1.54 -1.70
N LYS A 186 -3.12 -1.19 -2.96
CA LYS A 186 -4.48 -1.01 -3.45
C LYS A 186 -4.64 -1.78 -4.75
N VAL A 187 -5.73 -2.52 -4.84
CA VAL A 187 -6.16 -3.19 -6.06
C VAL A 187 -7.48 -2.55 -6.51
N ASP A 188 -7.49 -1.97 -7.70
CA ASP A 188 -8.71 -1.50 -8.35
C ASP A 188 -9.42 -2.68 -9.02
N LEU A 189 -10.46 -3.19 -8.37
CA LEU A 189 -11.23 -4.33 -8.86
C LEU A 189 -12.01 -4.02 -10.16
N ASN A 190 -12.21 -2.74 -10.51
CA ASN A 190 -12.84 -2.40 -11.79
C ASN A 190 -11.88 -2.56 -12.97
N SER A 191 -10.58 -2.45 -12.70
CA SER A 191 -9.52 -2.56 -13.71
C SER A 191 -8.86 -3.94 -13.68
N CYS A 192 -9.09 -4.75 -12.64
CA CYS A 192 -8.54 -6.09 -12.52
C CYS A 192 -9.24 -7.05 -13.49
N ILE A 193 -8.48 -7.71 -14.36
CA ILE A 193 -8.99 -8.74 -15.28
C ILE A 193 -8.80 -10.18 -14.75
N PHE A 194 -8.47 -10.33 -13.48
CA PHE A 194 -8.30 -11.63 -12.80
C PHE A 194 -7.28 -12.58 -13.46
N CYS A 195 -6.25 -12.04 -14.12
CA CYS A 195 -5.18 -12.83 -14.79
C CYS A 195 -4.23 -13.58 -13.83
N LYS A 196 -4.23 -13.24 -12.54
CA LYS A 196 -3.38 -13.82 -11.48
C LYS A 196 -1.86 -13.72 -11.65
N ASP A 197 -1.35 -13.00 -12.66
CA ASP A 197 0.09 -12.79 -12.85
C ASP A 197 0.78 -12.23 -11.58
N CYS A 198 0.06 -11.40 -10.80
CA CYS A 198 0.56 -10.86 -9.53
C CYS A 198 0.73 -11.90 -8.42
N GLU A 199 -0.06 -12.97 -8.41
CA GLU A 199 0.06 -14.07 -7.45
C GLU A 199 1.28 -14.94 -7.81
N GLU A 200 1.45 -15.25 -9.09
CA GLU A 200 2.56 -16.08 -9.60
C GLU A 200 3.95 -15.47 -9.35
N VAL A 201 4.07 -14.14 -9.40
CA VAL A 201 5.36 -13.46 -9.14
C VAL A 201 5.59 -13.10 -7.68
N CYS A 202 4.63 -13.37 -6.78
CA CYS A 202 4.72 -12.98 -5.39
C CYS A 202 5.73 -13.88 -4.64
N PRO A 203 6.87 -13.34 -4.15
CA PRO A 203 7.90 -14.18 -3.52
C PRO A 203 7.50 -14.74 -2.15
N VAL A 204 6.44 -14.20 -1.56
CA VAL A 204 5.94 -14.55 -0.22
C VAL A 204 4.62 -15.33 -0.24
N ARG A 205 3.92 -15.40 -1.38
CA ARG A 205 2.77 -16.30 -1.57
C ARG A 205 3.23 -17.49 -2.40
N LYS A 206 3.66 -18.56 -1.73
CA LYS A 206 3.95 -19.87 -2.35
C LYS A 206 2.93 -20.91 -1.90
#